data_AF-A0A0B3AHW4-F1
#
_entry.id   AF-A0A0B3AHW4-F1
#
_cell.length_a   1.000
_cell.length_b   1.000
_cell.length_c   1.000
_cell.angle_alpha   90.00
_cell.angle_beta   90.00
_cell.angle_gamma   90.00
#
_symmetry.space_group_name_H-M   'P 1'
#
loop_
_entity.id
_entity.type
_entity.pdbx_description
1 polymer ?
#
loop_
_entity_poly.entity_id
_entity_poly.type
_entity_poly.pdbx_seq_one_letter_code
_entity_poly.pdbx_strand_id
1 'polypeptide(L)'
;MKLTLTQRLILYALGHFYQSLNQPLTEKPLQLETSKITFIEHLKKSQTVTKQERALYKNLEMLEKKRLIDYENHMIKFTEFGLQELQKVDKEIKHCNDIEKYFQQAEKPHRKLQTMMKG
;
A
#
# COMPACT_ATOMS: atom_id res chain seq x y z
N MET A 1 14.53 3.66 11.12
CA MET A 1 14.30 5.07 10.74
C MET A 1 12.81 5.35 10.78
N LYS A 2 12.34 6.51 11.27
CA LYS A 2 10.90 6.82 11.31
C LYS A 2 10.44 7.45 9.99
N LEU A 3 9.50 6.79 9.32
CA LEU A 3 8.81 7.33 8.14
C LEU A 3 7.58 8.14 8.58
N THR A 4 7.27 9.22 7.86
CA THR A 4 6.02 9.93 8.06
C THR A 4 4.86 9.12 7.49
N LEU A 5 3.64 9.34 7.98
CA LEU A 5 2.45 8.64 7.48
C LEU A 5 2.30 8.78 5.96
N THR A 6 2.55 9.97 5.41
CA THR A 6 2.51 10.18 3.95
C THR A 6 3.57 9.36 3.23
N GLN A 7 4.81 9.30 3.73
CA GLN A 7 5.86 8.50 3.10
C GLN A 7 5.52 7.01 3.12
N ARG A 8 4.96 6.53 4.23
CA ARG A 8 4.48 5.14 4.35
C ARG A 8 3.36 4.85 3.36
N LEU A 9 2.39 5.77 3.23
CA LEU A 9 1.31 5.66 2.26
C LEU A 9 1.84 5.58 0.82
N ILE A 10 2.79 6.45 0.44
CA ILE A 10 3.37 6.44 -0.90
C ILE A 10 4.17 5.16 -1.15
N LEU A 11 4.94 4.70 -0.16
CA LEU A 11 5.69 3.44 -0.24
C LEU A 11 4.75 2.25 -0.44
N TYR A 12 3.68 2.17 0.36
CA TYR A 12 2.65 1.14 0.26
C TYR A 12 1.94 1.16 -1.09
N ALA A 13 1.50 2.35 -1.53
CA ALA A 13 0.81 2.50 -2.81
C ALA A 13 1.69 2.10 -4.00
N LEU A 14 3.00 2.40 -3.94
CA LEU A 14 3.95 1.96 -4.94
C LEU A 14 4.10 0.42 -4.94
N GLY A 15 4.16 -0.20 -3.77
CA GLY A 15 4.23 -1.66 -3.64
C GLY A 15 3.01 -2.34 -4.25
N HIS A 16 1.82 -1.85 -3.91
CA HIS A 16 0.56 -2.34 -4.48
C HIS A 16 0.45 -2.11 -5.99
N PHE A 17 0.94 -0.96 -6.48
CA PHE A 17 1.00 -0.69 -7.90
C PHE A 17 1.88 -1.72 -8.61
N TYR A 18 3.07 -2.01 -8.09
CA TYR A 18 3.98 -3.02 -8.61
C TYR A 18 3.39 -4.42 -8.59
N GLN A 19 2.71 -4.80 -7.50
CA GLN A 19 2.03 -6.09 -7.39
C GLN A 19 0.93 -6.20 -8.46
N SER A 20 0.11 -5.17 -8.64
CA SER A 20 -0.97 -5.16 -9.62
C SER A 20 -0.45 -5.21 -11.06
N LEU A 21 0.63 -4.47 -11.33
CA LEU A 21 1.27 -4.39 -12.64
C LEU A 21 1.92 -5.73 -13.05
N ASN A 22 2.53 -6.44 -12.09
CA ASN A 22 3.26 -7.68 -12.35
C ASN A 22 2.46 -8.96 -12.09
N GLN A 23 1.29 -8.90 -11.42
CA GLN A 23 0.45 -10.06 -11.15
C GLN A 23 0.15 -10.90 -12.42
N PRO A 24 -0.17 -10.31 -13.59
CA PRO A 24 -0.40 -11.09 -14.82
C PRO A 24 0.85 -11.75 -15.40
N LEU A 25 2.03 -11.42 -14.89
CA LEU A 25 3.34 -11.85 -15.40
C LEU A 25 4.03 -12.83 -14.46
N THR A 26 3.38 -13.28 -13.39
CA THR A 26 3.98 -14.14 -12.35
C THR A 26 4.62 -15.42 -12.91
N GLU A 27 4.04 -16.01 -13.96
CA GLU A 27 4.55 -17.23 -14.60
C GLU A 27 5.56 -16.95 -15.72
N LYS A 28 5.83 -15.68 -16.02
CA LYS A 28 6.72 -15.24 -17.10
C LYS A 28 8.05 -14.77 -16.51
N PRO A 29 9.19 -14.93 -17.22
CA PRO A 29 10.49 -14.46 -16.77
C PRO A 29 10.65 -12.93 -16.92
N LEU A 30 9.55 -12.17 -16.85
CA LEU A 30 9.49 -10.75 -17.14
C LEU A 30 8.88 -10.02 -15.95
N GLN A 31 9.52 -8.93 -15.55
CA GLN A 31 8.98 -7.97 -14.59
C GLN A 31 8.95 -6.60 -15.25
N LEU A 32 7.81 -5.93 -15.12
CA LEU A 32 7.62 -4.57 -15.57
C LEU A 32 8.06 -3.61 -14.47
N GLU A 33 8.75 -2.57 -14.90
CA GLU A 33 9.16 -1.42 -14.11
C GLU A 33 8.36 -0.18 -14.51
N THR A 34 8.26 0.80 -13.62
CA THR A 34 7.52 2.04 -13.89
C THR A 34 8.37 3.28 -13.67
N SER A 35 8.05 4.33 -14.42
CA SER A 35 8.57 5.67 -14.18
C SER A 35 7.86 6.39 -13.02
N LYS A 36 8.48 7.45 -12.49
CA LYS A 36 7.88 8.37 -11.50
C LYS A 36 6.60 9.02 -12.05
N ILE A 37 6.63 9.43 -13.32
CA ILE A 37 5.51 10.09 -14.00
C ILE A 37 4.30 9.15 -14.03
N THR A 38 4.48 7.95 -14.57
CA THR A 38 3.41 6.95 -14.72
C THR A 38 2.77 6.60 -13.38
N PHE A 39 3.58 6.40 -12.34
CA PHE A 39 3.07 6.11 -11.00
C PHE A 39 2.25 7.29 -10.44
N ILE A 40 2.73 8.52 -10.59
CA ILE A 40 2.03 9.73 -10.11
C ILE A 40 0.71 9.94 -10.87
N GLU A 41 0.70 9.75 -12.18
CA GLU A 41 -0.52 9.81 -12.99
C GLU A 41 -1.55 8.79 -12.52
N HIS A 42 -1.12 7.56 -12.24
CA HIS A 42 -1.99 6.52 -11.69
C HIS A 42 -2.60 6.94 -10.35
N LEU A 43 -1.78 7.44 -9.42
CA LEU A 43 -2.26 7.93 -8.11
C LEU A 43 -3.29 9.05 -8.28
N LYS A 44 -3.05 10.02 -9.17
CA LYS A 44 -3.97 11.13 -9.41
C LYS A 44 -5.30 10.63 -10.00
N LYS A 45 -5.26 9.68 -10.93
CA LYS A 45 -6.46 9.07 -11.54
C LYS A 45 -7.30 8.27 -10.53
N SER A 46 -6.66 7.63 -9.56
CA SER A 46 -7.35 6.86 -8.52
C SER A 46 -8.19 7.72 -7.55
N GLN A 47 -8.01 9.04 -7.55
CA GLN A 47 -8.61 10.00 -6.60
C GLN A 47 -8.34 9.68 -5.11
N THR A 48 -7.52 8.67 -4.82
CA THR A 48 -7.21 8.22 -3.45
C THR A 48 -6.26 9.19 -2.74
N VAL A 49 -5.52 10.00 -3.50
CA VAL A 49 -4.56 10.98 -2.97
C VAL A 49 -4.94 12.38 -3.41
N THR A 50 -5.22 13.26 -2.44
CA THR A 50 -5.57 14.67 -2.65
C THR A 50 -4.35 15.59 -2.80
N LYS A 51 -3.13 15.04 -2.74
CA LYS A 51 -1.90 15.83 -2.81
C LYS A 51 -1.63 16.32 -4.23
N GLN A 52 -1.11 17.55 -4.31
CA GLN A 52 -0.59 18.10 -5.56
C GLN A 52 0.55 17.25 -6.11
N GLU A 53 0.67 17.22 -7.43
CA GLU A 53 1.69 16.47 -8.17
C GLU A 53 3.11 16.74 -7.69
N ARG A 54 3.49 18.01 -7.51
CA ARG A 54 4.80 18.40 -6.98
C ARG A 54 5.09 17.79 -5.59
N ALA A 55 4.06 17.65 -4.76
CA ALA A 55 4.21 17.02 -3.46
C ALA A 55 4.42 15.50 -3.58
N LEU A 56 3.82 14.85 -4.58
CA LEU A 56 4.04 13.43 -4.86
C LEU A 56 5.48 13.17 -5.32
N TYR A 57 6.01 13.98 -6.24
CA TYR A 57 7.42 13.92 -6.65
C TYR A 57 8.36 14.07 -5.45
N LYS A 58 8.13 15.09 -4.62
CA LYS A 58 8.95 15.32 -3.42
C LYS A 58 8.90 14.15 -2.44
N ASN A 59 7.77 13.44 -2.35
CA ASN A 59 7.70 12.22 -1.53
C ASN A 59 8.54 11.10 -2.13
N LEU A 60 8.49 10.87 -3.45
CA LEU A 60 9.33 9.87 -4.11
C LEU A 60 10.83 10.19 -3.96
N GLU A 61 11.23 11.45 -4.16
CA GLU A 61 12.61 11.89 -3.89
C GLU A 61 13.03 11.65 -2.44
N MET A 62 12.10 11.80 -1.49
CA MET A 62 12.38 11.55 -0.09
C MET A 62 12.54 10.04 0.19
N LEU A 63 11.76 9.18 -0.46
CA LEU A 63 11.94 7.72 -0.38
C LEU A 63 13.30 7.32 -0.96
N GLU A 64 13.71 7.94 -2.06
CA GLU A 64 15.01 7.74 -2.69
C GLU A 64 16.17 8.19 -1.78
N LYS A 65 16.11 9.39 -1.22
CA LYS A 65 17.09 9.88 -0.23
C LYS A 65 17.20 8.97 0.99
N LYS A 66 16.11 8.28 1.33
CA LYS A 66 16.03 7.32 2.43
C LYS A 66 16.45 5.91 2.03
N ARG A 67 16.92 5.70 0.80
CA ARG A 67 17.34 4.42 0.21
C ARG A 67 16.25 3.36 0.27
N LEU A 68 14.99 3.76 0.13
CA LEU A 68 13.85 2.84 0.03
C LEU A 68 13.52 2.50 -1.42
N ILE A 69 13.83 3.42 -2.32
CA ILE A 69 13.73 3.21 -3.76
C ILE A 69 14.98 3.76 -4.42
N ASP A 70 15.31 3.24 -5.58
CA ASP A 70 16.30 3.79 -6.50
C ASP A 70 15.59 4.30 -7.76
N TYR A 71 16.19 5.31 -8.39
CA TYR A 71 15.71 5.85 -9.66
C TYR A 71 16.81 5.80 -10.72
N GLU A 72 16.81 4.73 -11.49
CA GLU A 72 17.81 4.46 -12.52
C GLU A 72 17.13 4.25 -13.87
N ASN A 73 17.74 4.75 -14.95
CA ASN A 73 17.17 4.66 -16.31
C ASN A 73 15.70 5.13 -16.41
N HIS A 74 15.35 6.11 -15.57
CA HIS A 74 13.99 6.67 -15.46
C HIS A 74 12.94 5.70 -14.91
N MET A 75 13.38 4.60 -14.31
CA MET A 75 12.55 3.60 -13.66
C MET A 75 12.76 3.64 -12.15
N ILE A 76 11.68 3.47 -11.40
CA ILE A 76 11.72 3.33 -9.95
C ILE A 76 11.94 1.87 -9.60
N LYS A 77 12.88 1.54 -8.73
CA LYS A 77 13.04 0.18 -8.18
C LYS A 77 13.01 0.22 -6.66
N PHE A 78 12.53 -0.83 -6.02
CA PHE A 78 12.72 -0.95 -4.57
C PHE A 78 14.14 -1.42 -4.30
N THR A 79 14.75 -0.84 -3.25
CA THR A 79 15.95 -1.43 -2.66
C THR A 79 15.55 -2.61 -1.78
N GLU A 80 16.51 -3.44 -1.39
CA GLU A 80 16.27 -4.49 -0.39
C GLU A 80 15.71 -3.90 0.91
N PHE A 81 16.26 -2.77 1.35
CA PHE A 81 15.79 -2.05 2.53
C PHE A 81 14.35 -1.52 2.35
N GLY A 82 14.03 -1.02 1.16
CA GLY A 82 12.69 -0.59 0.78
C GLY A 82 11.65 -1.70 0.86
N LEU A 83 11.99 -2.89 0.36
CA LEU A 83 11.13 -4.07 0.44
C LEU A 83 10.88 -4.49 1.88
N GLN A 84 11.90 -4.48 2.73
CA GLN A 84 11.76 -4.80 4.15
C GLN A 84 10.82 -3.80 4.86
N GLU A 85 10.94 -2.50 4.58
CA GLU A 85 10.04 -1.49 5.15
C GLU A 85 8.61 -1.61 4.60
N LEU A 86 8.45 -1.91 3.31
CA LEU A 86 7.15 -2.19 2.70
C LEU A 86 6.45 -3.35 3.41
N GLN A 87 7.16 -4.47 3.64
CA GLN A 87 6.60 -5.63 4.35
C GLN A 87 6.15 -5.30 5.78
N LYS A 88 6.82 -4.38 6.46
CA LYS A 88 6.38 -3.91 7.80
C LYS A 88 5.07 -3.14 7.69
N VAL A 89 4.97 -2.23 6.72
CA VAL A 89 3.75 -1.46 6.44
C VAL A 89 2.59 -2.40 6.08
N ASP A 90 2.83 -3.39 5.23
CA ASP A 90 1.82 -4.38 4.82
C ASP A 90 1.26 -5.16 6.01
N LYS A 91 2.14 -5.59 6.93
CA LYS A 91 1.72 -6.30 8.15
C LYS A 91 0.84 -5.43 9.04
N GLU A 92 1.18 -4.16 9.21
CA GLU A 92 0.37 -3.22 10.00
C GLU A 92 -1.00 -2.99 9.37
N ILE A 93 -1.06 -2.76 8.05
CA ILE A 93 -2.33 -2.55 7.35
C ILE A 93 -3.19 -3.82 7.38
N LYS A 94 -2.57 -5.00 7.18
CA LYS A 94 -3.27 -6.28 7.30
C LYS A 94 -3.93 -6.43 8.67
N HIS A 95 -3.21 -6.10 9.74
CA HIS A 95 -3.76 -6.16 11.09
C HIS A 95 -4.99 -5.23 11.26
N CYS A 96 -4.92 -4.00 10.74
CA CYS A 96 -6.05 -3.07 10.75
C CYS A 96 -7.25 -3.64 9.97
N ASN A 97 -7.02 -4.21 8.78
CA ASN A 97 -8.07 -4.80 7.96
C ASN A 97 -8.71 -6.03 8.63
N ASP A 98 -7.92 -6.84 9.35
CA ASP A 98 -8.42 -8.01 10.07
C ASP A 98 -9.32 -7.59 11.24
N ILE A 99 -8.96 -6.50 11.95
CA ILE A 99 -9.81 -5.89 12.98
C ILE A 99 -11.11 -5.35 12.37
N GLU A 100 -11.04 -4.62 11.25
CA GLU A 100 -12.23 -4.11 10.56
C GLU A 100 -13.19 -5.24 10.18
N LYS A 101 -12.67 -6.32 9.59
CA LYS A 101 -13.45 -7.53 9.26
C LYS A 101 -14.09 -8.16 10.48
N TYR A 102 -13.39 -8.23 11.61
CA TYR A 102 -13.94 -8.75 12.86
C TYR A 102 -15.18 -7.97 13.30
N PHE A 103 -15.13 -6.64 13.25
CA PHE A 103 -16.28 -5.79 13.61
C PHE A 103 -17.42 -5.86 12.59
N GLN A 104 -17.12 -5.91 11.29
CA GLN A 104 -18.14 -6.10 10.24
C GLN A 104 -18.84 -7.46 10.33
N GLN A 105 -18.15 -8.50 10.82
CA GLN A 105 -18.74 -9.81 11.05
C GLN A 105 -19.56 -9.87 12.35
N ALA A 106 -19.15 -9.13 13.38
CA ALA A 106 -19.89 -9.02 14.65
C ALA A 106 -21.26 -8.33 14.50
N GLU A 107 -21.43 -7.48 13.49
CA GLU A 107 -22.71 -6.82 13.15
C GLU A 107 -23.75 -7.74 12.50
N LYS A 108 -23.48 -9.05 12.32
CA LYS A 108 -24.51 -10.04 11.97
C LYS A 108 -24.96 -10.84 13.20
N PRO A 109 -25.86 -10.32 14.06
CA PRO A 109 -26.46 -11.12 15.11
C PRO A 109 -27.51 -12.07 14.51
N HIS A 110 -27.08 -13.25 14.08
CA HIS A 110 -27.98 -14.41 13.90
C HIS A 110 -28.11 -15.20 15.21
N ARG A 111 -28.45 -14.53 16.31
CA ARG A 111 -29.00 -15.22 17.48
C ARG A 111 -30.09 -14.35 18.08
N LYS A 112 -31.35 -14.74 17.85
CA LYS A 112 -32.46 -14.37 18.73
C LYS A 112 -32.04 -14.81 20.13
N LEU A 113 -31.67 -13.87 20.99
CA LEU A 113 -31.54 -14.13 22.42
C LEU A 113 -32.95 -14.47 22.93
N GLN A 114 -33.28 -15.76 22.95
CA GLN A 114 -34.42 -16.24 23.71
C GLN A 114 -33.99 -16.29 25.17
N THR A 115 -34.27 -15.22 25.90
CA THR A 115 -34.30 -15.26 27.36
C THR A 115 -35.53 -16.07 27.78
N MET A 116 -35.33 -17.35 28.11
CA MET A 116 -36.31 -18.07 28.91
C MET A 116 -36.12 -17.66 30.37
N MET A 117 -37.06 -16.87 30.91
CA MET A 117 -37.22 -16.78 32.36
C MET A 117 -37.91 -18.05 32.82
N LYS A 118 -37.23 -18.83 33.69
CA LYS A 118 -37.87 -19.94 34.40
C LYS A 118 -38.93 -19.36 35.34
N GLY A 119 -40.19 -19.70 35.10
CA GLY A 119 -41.27 -19.61 36.08
C GLY A 119 -41.24 -20.79 37.04
#